data_AF-A0A1G8X698-F1
#
_entry.id   AF-A0A1G8X698-F1
#
_cell.length_a   1.000
_cell.length_b   1.000
_cell.length_c   1.000
_cell.angle_alpha   90.00
_cell.angle_beta   90.00
_cell.angle_gamma   90.00
#
_symmetry.space_group_name_H-M   'P 1'
#
loop_
_entity.id
_entity.type
_entity.pdbx_description
1 polymer ?
#
loop_
_entity_poly.entity_id
_entity_poly.type
_entity_poly.pdbx_seq_one_letter_code
_entity_poly.pdbx_strand_id
1 'polypeptide(L)'
;MKLLSALVAAAICCLASHGAYATDVKLSGSAFYRERIALPSDATLLVEFIDLAKPETALAATAVAPAGQVPIAFGLVVDSSKLSNGEAYAIQARIEVGGSAWFASAEPTPVDLARAGELFSILLVQAGSKNAEEASGVSLAGTEWRVLELDGKSADPNVTSTLIFDADGAVSGNGGCNAFRGNVDMEGTTMKFGQLASTMMACEDAKSVQEAVFHAALSQTAAYFVQDGNLMLVDAAGKTVARLGAP
;
A
#
# COMPACT_ATOMS: atom_id res chain seq x y z
N MET A 1 -12.42 59.44 -58.03
CA MET A 1 -12.14 60.29 -56.84
C MET A 1 -13.29 60.11 -55.86
N LYS A 2 -12.98 59.75 -54.59
CA LYS A 2 -13.86 59.31 -53.46
C LYS A 2 -14.24 57.82 -53.52
N LEU A 3 -13.63 56.86 -52.80
CA LEU A 3 -13.46 56.59 -51.34
C LEU A 3 -14.78 56.35 -50.57
N LEU A 4 -14.69 55.40 -49.61
CA LEU A 4 -15.64 54.91 -48.58
C LEU A 4 -16.32 53.56 -48.90
N SER A 5 -16.35 52.52 -48.05
CA SER A 5 -15.64 52.12 -46.82
C SER A 5 -16.02 50.65 -46.56
N ALA A 6 -15.08 49.87 -46.05
CA ALA A 6 -15.25 48.48 -45.64
C ALA A 6 -15.98 48.35 -44.30
N LEU A 7 -16.74 47.26 -44.11
CA LEU A 7 -17.01 46.69 -42.79
C LEU A 7 -17.14 45.16 -42.93
N VAL A 8 -16.02 44.45 -42.77
CA VAL A 8 -16.02 43.00 -42.52
C VAL A 8 -15.63 42.83 -41.06
N ALA A 9 -16.59 42.44 -40.23
CA ALA A 9 -16.35 42.07 -38.85
C ALA A 9 -15.62 40.73 -38.82
N ALA A 10 -14.30 40.75 -38.63
CA ALA A 10 -13.53 39.55 -38.33
C ALA A 10 -13.79 39.17 -36.86
N ALA A 11 -14.59 38.12 -36.66
CA ALA A 11 -14.70 37.45 -35.37
C ALA A 11 -13.37 36.75 -35.07
N ILE A 12 -12.51 37.42 -34.30
CA ILE A 12 -11.35 36.80 -33.69
C ILE A 12 -11.88 35.89 -32.57
N CYS A 13 -12.12 34.63 -32.91
CA CYS A 13 -12.24 33.56 -31.92
C CYS A 13 -10.82 33.34 -31.37
N CYS A 14 -10.48 34.08 -30.31
CA CYS A 14 -9.39 33.67 -29.43
C CYS A 14 -9.79 32.32 -28.82
N LEU A 15 -9.41 31.24 -29.48
CA LEU A 15 -9.22 29.95 -28.84
C LEU A 15 -8.07 30.16 -27.85
N ALA A 16 -8.41 30.62 -26.65
CA ALA A 16 -7.57 30.43 -25.50
C ALA A 16 -7.45 28.91 -25.34
N SER A 17 -6.36 28.35 -25.85
CA SER A 17 -5.88 27.03 -25.50
C SER A 17 -5.66 27.04 -24.00
N HIS A 18 -6.68 26.58 -23.28
CA HIS A 18 -6.55 26.22 -21.88
C HIS A 18 -5.63 25.01 -21.87
N GLY A 19 -4.33 25.26 -21.76
CA GLY A 19 -3.39 24.23 -21.32
C GLY A 19 -3.89 23.80 -19.95
N ALA A 20 -4.61 22.69 -19.91
CA ALA A 20 -4.81 21.96 -18.68
C ALA A 20 -3.40 21.61 -18.22
N TYR A 21 -2.95 22.26 -17.13
CA TYR A 21 -1.76 21.81 -16.44
C TYR A 21 -2.08 20.42 -15.91
N ALA A 22 -1.72 19.41 -16.70
CA ALA A 22 -1.74 18.03 -16.26
C ALA A 22 -0.83 17.98 -15.02
N THR A 23 -1.42 17.67 -13.89
CA THR A 23 -0.70 17.66 -12.61
C THR A 23 0.03 16.34 -12.52
N ASP A 24 1.32 16.38 -12.18
CA ASP A 24 2.13 15.18 -12.01
C ASP A 24 1.47 14.19 -11.06
N VAL A 25 1.57 12.91 -11.42
CA VAL A 25 1.01 11.82 -10.63
C VAL A 25 1.99 11.47 -9.53
N LYS A 26 1.56 11.55 -8.28
CA LYS A 26 2.37 11.16 -7.12
C LYS A 26 1.95 9.78 -6.66
N LEU A 27 2.92 8.88 -6.55
CA LEU A 27 2.76 7.53 -6.03
C LEU A 27 3.60 7.44 -4.75
N SER A 28 3.09 6.84 -3.69
CA SER A 28 3.81 6.69 -2.42
C SER A 28 3.55 5.33 -1.84
N GLY A 29 4.52 4.75 -1.13
CA GLY A 29 4.35 3.39 -0.64
C GLY A 29 5.51 2.91 0.21
N SER A 30 5.52 1.61 0.46
CA SER A 30 6.62 0.94 1.14
C SER A 30 7.04 -0.35 0.44
N ALA A 31 8.33 -0.65 0.50
CA ALA A 31 8.90 -1.91 0.02
C ALA A 31 9.42 -2.74 1.20
N PHE A 32 9.18 -4.04 1.19
CA PHE A 32 9.60 -4.95 2.26
C PHE A 32 9.91 -6.34 1.71
N TYR A 33 10.66 -7.14 2.45
CA TYR A 33 10.95 -8.55 2.15
C TYR A 33 10.74 -9.40 3.41
N ARG A 34 10.58 -10.71 3.26
CA ARG A 34 10.19 -11.61 4.37
C ARG A 34 11.37 -12.01 5.25
N GLU A 35 12.55 -12.09 4.66
CA GLU A 35 13.75 -12.62 5.26
C GLU A 35 14.27 -11.71 6.39
N ARG A 36 14.71 -12.29 7.50
CA ARG A 36 15.29 -11.54 8.64
C ARG A 36 16.75 -11.16 8.43
N ILE A 37 17.07 -10.62 7.26
CA ILE A 37 18.42 -10.20 6.92
C ILE A 37 18.48 -8.68 7.07
N ALA A 38 19.44 -8.17 7.84
CA ALA A 38 19.70 -6.74 7.88
C ALA A 38 20.29 -6.29 6.54
N LEU A 39 19.74 -5.23 5.94
CA LEU A 39 20.35 -4.66 4.75
C LEU A 39 21.75 -4.12 5.07
N PRO A 40 22.72 -4.33 4.17
CA PRO A 40 23.98 -3.61 4.20
C PRO A 40 23.74 -2.09 4.24
N SER A 41 24.64 -1.34 4.89
CA SER A 41 24.48 0.11 5.06
C SER A 41 24.55 0.90 3.74
N ASP A 42 25.10 0.29 2.69
CA ASP A 42 25.19 0.83 1.33
C ASP A 42 24.04 0.37 0.41
N ALA A 43 23.08 -0.40 0.94
CA ALA A 43 21.92 -0.83 0.17
C ALA A 43 21.11 0.37 -0.33
N THR A 44 20.61 0.27 -1.56
CA THR A 44 19.76 1.28 -2.19
C THR A 44 18.48 0.62 -2.67
N LEU A 45 17.31 1.14 -2.27
CA LEU A 45 16.03 0.78 -2.88
C LEU A 45 15.85 1.62 -4.14
N LEU A 46 15.65 0.98 -5.29
CA LEU A 46 15.26 1.63 -6.52
C LEU A 46 13.83 1.21 -6.87
N VAL A 47 12.98 2.20 -7.13
CA VAL A 47 11.58 2.01 -7.52
C VAL A 47 11.36 2.69 -8.87
N GLU A 48 10.81 1.94 -9.82
CA GLU A 48 10.60 2.36 -11.19
C GLU A 48 9.12 2.23 -11.55
N PHE A 49 8.59 3.24 -12.21
CA PHE A 49 7.28 3.20 -12.84
C PHE A 49 7.46 2.96 -14.33
N ILE A 50 6.80 1.92 -14.83
CA ILE A 50 6.98 1.40 -16.19
C ILE A 50 5.65 1.32 -16.93
N ASP A 51 5.75 1.36 -18.26
CA ASP A 51 4.71 0.90 -19.17
C ASP A 51 4.84 -0.63 -19.29
N LEU A 52 3.75 -1.37 -19.06
CA LEU A 52 3.76 -2.84 -19.18
C LEU A 52 4.01 -3.32 -20.61
N ALA A 53 3.74 -2.49 -21.62
CA ALA A 53 4.09 -2.79 -23.00
C ALA A 53 5.59 -2.61 -23.29
N LYS A 54 6.33 -1.87 -22.44
CA LYS A 54 7.76 -1.55 -22.59
C LYS A 54 8.48 -1.58 -21.24
N PRO A 55 8.53 -2.74 -20.57
CA PRO A 55 9.00 -2.84 -19.18
C PRO A 55 10.49 -2.51 -19.01
N GLU A 56 11.28 -2.54 -20.08
CA GLU A 56 12.70 -2.19 -20.08
C GLU A 56 12.99 -0.70 -19.93
N THR A 57 11.99 0.16 -20.13
CA THR A 57 12.15 1.61 -20.09
C THR A 57 11.31 2.22 -18.97
N ALA A 58 11.97 2.65 -17.90
CA ALA A 58 11.31 3.38 -16.83
C ALA A 58 10.84 4.76 -17.30
N LEU A 59 9.55 5.05 -17.09
CA LEU A 59 8.96 6.37 -17.35
C LEU A 59 9.31 7.36 -16.22
N ALA A 60 9.42 6.85 -14.99
CA ALA A 60 9.91 7.56 -13.82
C ALA A 60 10.64 6.59 -12.89
N ALA A 61 11.58 7.11 -12.10
CA ALA A 61 12.32 6.33 -11.12
C ALA A 61 12.65 7.18 -9.89
N THR A 62 12.76 6.52 -8.74
CA THR A 62 13.21 7.12 -7.48
C THR A 62 14.12 6.14 -6.75
N ALA A 63 15.10 6.67 -6.02
CA ALA A 63 16.04 5.87 -5.25
C ALA A 63 16.05 6.34 -3.79
N VAL A 64 16.06 5.38 -2.86
CA VAL A 64 16.21 5.60 -1.42
C VAL A 64 17.57 5.02 -1.00
N ALA A 65 18.51 5.92 -0.69
CA ALA A 65 19.88 5.59 -0.32
C ALA A 65 20.32 6.40 0.93
N PRO A 66 20.80 5.76 1.99
CA PRO A 66 20.75 4.31 2.22
C PRO A 66 19.29 3.85 2.37
N ALA A 67 19.01 2.61 1.95
CA ALA A 67 17.67 2.03 1.97
C ALA A 67 17.10 1.94 3.41
N GLY A 68 17.96 1.77 4.41
CA GLY A 68 17.55 1.67 5.81
C GLY A 68 17.01 0.29 6.17
N GLN A 69 16.01 0.26 7.05
CA GLN A 69 15.34 -0.97 7.47
C GLN A 69 13.95 -1.06 6.87
N VAL A 70 13.51 -2.30 6.57
CA VAL A 70 12.14 -2.56 6.13
C VAL A 70 11.13 -2.31 7.26
N PRO A 71 9.91 -1.83 6.94
CA PRO A 71 9.44 -1.41 5.62
C PRO A 71 10.08 -0.09 5.16
N ILE A 72 10.59 -0.06 3.91
CA ILE A 72 11.30 1.09 3.35
C ILE A 72 10.30 1.97 2.61
N ALA A 73 10.02 3.16 3.14
CA ALA A 73 9.13 4.11 2.50
C ALA A 73 9.73 4.69 1.21
N PHE A 74 8.91 4.87 0.18
CA PHE A 74 9.29 5.52 -1.07
C PHE A 74 8.22 6.51 -1.53
N GLY A 75 8.65 7.50 -2.31
CA GLY A 75 7.78 8.42 -3.03
C GLY A 75 8.29 8.61 -4.45
N LEU A 76 7.39 8.52 -5.42
CA LEU A 76 7.68 8.60 -6.85
C LEU A 76 6.75 9.62 -7.51
N VAL A 77 7.32 10.49 -8.34
CA VAL A 77 6.57 11.47 -9.13
C VAL A 77 6.69 11.10 -10.59
N VAL A 78 5.53 10.93 -11.24
CA VAL A 78 5.43 10.62 -12.65
C VAL A 78 4.94 11.86 -13.39
N ASP A 79 5.74 12.30 -14.36
CA ASP A 79 5.35 13.37 -15.28
C ASP A 79 4.14 12.92 -16.08
N SER A 80 3.03 13.64 -15.89
CA SER A 80 1.75 13.31 -16.52
C SER A 80 1.79 13.40 -18.05
N SER A 81 2.76 14.12 -18.64
CA SER A 81 2.95 14.16 -20.10
C SER A 81 3.49 12.85 -20.70
N LYS A 82 4.06 11.98 -19.86
CA LYS A 82 4.53 10.64 -20.27
C LYS A 82 3.43 9.59 -20.25
N LEU A 83 2.24 9.94 -19.76
CA LEU A 83 1.11 9.03 -19.62
C LEU A 83 0.22 9.10 -20.86
N SER A 84 -0.27 7.94 -21.28
CA SER A 84 -1.17 7.74 -22.41
C SER A 84 -2.45 7.07 -21.92
N ASN A 85 -3.57 7.47 -22.50
CA ASN A 85 -4.87 6.93 -22.11
C ASN A 85 -5.04 5.49 -22.60
N GLY A 86 -5.44 4.58 -21.72
CA GLY A 86 -5.66 3.16 -22.03
C GLY A 86 -4.43 2.26 -21.95
N GLU A 87 -3.26 2.81 -21.65
CA GLU A 87 -2.05 2.01 -21.37
C GLU A 87 -2.07 1.45 -19.95
N ALA A 88 -1.49 0.27 -19.77
CA ALA A 88 -1.38 -0.37 -18.47
C ALA A 88 -0.01 -0.08 -17.86
N TYR A 89 -0.01 0.44 -16.64
CA TYR A 89 1.21 0.84 -15.94
C TYR A 89 1.46 -0.04 -14.73
N ALA A 90 2.73 -0.11 -14.32
CA ALA A 90 3.13 -0.85 -13.13
C ALA A 90 4.29 -0.17 -12.40
N ILE A 91 4.46 -0.51 -11.13
CA ILE A 91 5.66 -0.24 -10.35
C ILE A 91 6.46 -1.54 -10.21
N GLN A 92 7.76 -1.47 -10.45
CA GLN A 92 8.70 -2.50 -10.03
C GLN A 92 9.72 -1.90 -9.06
N ALA A 93 10.23 -2.72 -8.15
CA ALA A 93 11.19 -2.27 -7.15
C ALA A 93 12.29 -3.30 -6.96
N ARG A 94 13.50 -2.83 -6.63
CA ARG A 94 14.63 -3.69 -6.27
C ARG A 94 15.51 -3.03 -5.23
N ILE A 95 16.13 -3.86 -4.40
CA ILE A 95 17.20 -3.43 -3.49
C ILE A 95 18.52 -3.85 -4.11
N GLU A 96 19.41 -2.90 -4.32
CA GLU A 96 20.75 -3.13 -4.84
C GLU A 96 21.81 -2.92 -3.76
N VAL A 97 22.87 -3.75 -3.80
CA VAL A 97 24.10 -3.59 -3.01
C VAL A 97 25.28 -3.81 -3.95
N GLY A 98 26.23 -2.88 -3.98
CA GLY A 98 27.38 -2.95 -4.89
C GLY A 98 27.00 -3.04 -6.38
N GLY A 99 25.83 -2.50 -6.78
CA GLY A 99 25.32 -2.54 -8.15
C GLY A 99 24.70 -3.88 -8.57
N SER A 100 24.49 -4.81 -7.64
CA SER A 100 23.78 -6.07 -7.88
C SER A 100 22.47 -6.09 -7.12
N ALA A 101 21.38 -6.54 -7.78
CA ALA A 101 20.10 -6.73 -7.11
C ALA A 101 20.18 -7.86 -6.09
N TRP A 102 19.80 -7.56 -4.85
CA TRP A 102 19.67 -8.52 -3.75
C TRP A 102 18.22 -8.98 -3.58
N PHE A 103 17.29 -8.05 -3.69
CA PHE A 103 15.86 -8.30 -3.68
C PHE A 103 15.19 -7.57 -4.84
N ALA A 104 14.12 -8.13 -5.38
CA ALA A 104 13.32 -7.51 -6.42
C ALA A 104 11.84 -7.88 -6.24
N SER A 105 10.95 -7.00 -6.68
CA SER A 105 9.56 -7.35 -6.91
C SER A 105 9.53 -8.49 -7.91
N ALA A 106 8.83 -9.56 -7.54
CA ALA A 106 8.72 -10.74 -8.38
C ALA A 106 8.14 -10.44 -9.76
N GLU A 107 7.09 -9.63 -9.79
CA GLU A 107 6.41 -9.13 -10.97
C GLU A 107 6.16 -7.62 -10.82
N PRO A 108 6.02 -6.88 -11.92
CA PRO A 108 5.58 -5.49 -11.85
C PRO A 108 4.19 -5.39 -11.22
N THR A 109 4.06 -4.59 -10.16
CA THR A 109 2.80 -4.35 -9.45
C THR A 109 1.94 -3.37 -10.25
N PRO A 110 0.77 -3.76 -10.78
CA PRO A 110 -0.08 -2.88 -11.57
C PRO A 110 -0.47 -1.62 -10.82
N VAL A 111 -0.52 -0.48 -11.52
CA VAL A 111 -0.94 0.82 -10.98
C VAL A 111 -2.24 1.25 -11.61
N ASP A 112 -3.26 1.44 -10.78
CA ASP A 112 -4.44 2.20 -11.16
C ASP A 112 -4.19 3.70 -10.93
N LEU A 113 -4.06 4.45 -12.02
CA LEU A 113 -3.83 5.90 -11.98
C LEU A 113 -4.98 6.67 -11.32
N ALA A 114 -6.20 6.12 -11.32
CA ALA A 114 -7.33 6.73 -10.60
C ALA A 114 -7.13 6.68 -9.07
N ARG A 115 -6.28 5.75 -8.61
CA ARG A 115 -5.96 5.50 -7.19
C ARG A 115 -4.52 5.87 -6.84
N ALA A 116 -3.85 6.68 -7.68
CA ALA A 116 -2.47 7.07 -7.46
C ALA A 116 -2.19 7.73 -6.09
N GLY A 117 -3.20 8.36 -5.49
CA GLY A 117 -3.11 8.93 -4.14
C GLY A 117 -3.14 7.91 -3.00
N GLU A 118 -3.38 6.63 -3.28
CA GLU A 118 -3.34 5.54 -2.29
C GLU A 118 -1.92 4.99 -2.11
N LEU A 119 -1.67 4.40 -0.94
CA LEU A 119 -0.36 3.80 -0.66
C LEU A 119 -0.17 2.47 -1.38
N PHE A 120 1.01 2.30 -1.94
CA PHE A 120 1.49 1.04 -2.50
C PHE A 120 2.27 0.24 -1.45
N SER A 121 2.17 -1.07 -1.53
CA SER A 121 2.97 -2.00 -0.73
C SER A 121 3.58 -3.03 -1.67
N ILE A 122 4.90 -3.14 -1.66
CA ILE A 122 5.64 -3.98 -2.61
C ILE A 122 6.43 -5.03 -1.82
N LEU A 123 6.03 -6.28 -1.98
CA LEU A 123 6.80 -7.42 -1.49
C LEU A 123 7.95 -7.69 -2.47
N LEU A 124 9.17 -7.63 -1.95
CA LEU A 124 10.38 -8.03 -2.64
C LEU A 124 10.75 -9.46 -2.23
N VAL A 125 11.21 -10.22 -3.21
CA VAL A 125 11.76 -11.57 -3.04
C VAL A 125 13.24 -11.56 -3.40
N GLN A 126 14.00 -12.56 -2.95
CA GLN A 126 15.41 -12.65 -3.29
C GLN A 126 15.62 -12.71 -4.81
N ALA A 127 16.47 -11.83 -5.33
CA ALA A 127 16.74 -11.72 -6.76
C ALA A 127 17.35 -13.04 -7.29
N GLY A 128 16.80 -13.58 -8.39
CA GLY A 128 17.22 -14.85 -8.98
C GLY A 128 16.50 -16.10 -8.46
N SER A 129 15.59 -15.97 -7.49
CA SER A 129 14.69 -17.05 -7.09
C SER A 129 13.68 -17.34 -8.20
N LYS A 130 13.60 -18.59 -8.67
CA LYS A 130 12.56 -19.07 -9.61
C LYS A 130 11.12 -19.02 -9.04
N ASN A 131 10.95 -18.56 -7.80
CA ASN A 131 9.67 -18.46 -7.09
C ASN A 131 9.03 -17.06 -7.15
N ALA A 132 9.47 -16.20 -8.08
CA ALA A 132 8.82 -14.90 -8.32
C ALA A 132 7.32 -15.07 -8.65
N GLU A 133 6.95 -16.13 -9.38
CA GLU A 133 5.56 -16.40 -9.80
C GLU A 133 4.57 -16.69 -8.65
N GLU A 134 5.05 -16.90 -7.40
CA GLU A 134 4.22 -17.21 -6.21
C GLU A 134 4.17 -16.09 -5.15
N ALA A 135 4.49 -14.85 -5.51
CA ALA A 135 4.39 -13.69 -4.59
C ALA A 135 2.98 -13.06 -4.52
N SER A 136 1.94 -13.77 -4.99
CA SER A 136 0.54 -13.35 -4.89
C SER A 136 -0.16 -14.00 -3.68
N GLY A 137 -0.51 -13.17 -2.69
CA GLY A 137 -1.63 -13.37 -1.77
C GLY A 137 -1.62 -14.64 -0.90
N VAL A 138 -1.11 -14.53 0.33
CA VAL A 138 -1.60 -15.43 1.39
C VAL A 138 -3.08 -15.12 1.54
N SER A 139 -3.94 -16.05 1.11
CA SER A 139 -5.37 -15.92 1.29
C SER A 139 -5.66 -15.88 2.79
N LEU A 140 -6.15 -14.74 3.27
CA LEU A 140 -6.63 -14.61 4.65
C LEU A 140 -8.02 -15.23 4.82
N ALA A 141 -8.78 -15.47 3.74
CA ALA A 141 -10.11 -16.06 3.85
C ALA A 141 -10.08 -17.41 4.59
N GLY A 142 -10.90 -17.53 5.63
CA GLY A 142 -10.97 -18.71 6.51
C GLY A 142 -9.85 -18.80 7.55
N THR A 143 -9.13 -17.72 7.84
CA THR A 143 -8.03 -17.71 8.82
C THR A 143 -8.42 -17.01 10.12
N GLU A 144 -7.78 -17.41 11.22
CA GLU A 144 -7.90 -16.77 12.53
C GLU A 144 -6.51 -16.33 13.02
N TRP A 145 -6.47 -15.16 13.65
CA TRP A 145 -5.26 -14.53 14.15
C TRP A 145 -5.46 -13.99 15.56
N ARG A 146 -4.43 -14.11 16.40
CA ARG A 146 -4.43 -13.58 17.76
C ARG A 146 -3.54 -12.35 17.86
N VAL A 147 -4.02 -11.30 18.51
CA VAL A 147 -3.25 -10.07 18.73
C VAL A 147 -2.03 -10.35 19.62
N LEU A 148 -0.85 -9.98 19.14
CA LEU A 148 0.42 -10.06 19.88
C LEU A 148 0.92 -8.66 20.28
N GLU A 149 0.65 -7.66 19.45
CA GLU A 149 1.10 -6.29 19.63
C GLU A 149 0.11 -5.30 19.03
N LEU A 150 -0.07 -4.17 19.70
CA LEU A 150 -0.88 -3.05 19.26
C LEU A 150 -0.09 -1.77 19.45
N ASP A 151 0.03 -0.97 18.39
CA ASP A 151 0.71 0.33 18.41
C ASP A 151 2.12 0.30 19.05
N GLY A 152 2.92 -0.73 18.75
CA GLY A 152 4.27 -0.91 19.29
C GLY A 152 4.33 -1.48 20.71
N LYS A 153 3.20 -1.83 21.33
CA LYS A 153 3.11 -2.37 22.70
C LYS A 153 2.59 -3.79 22.69
N SER A 154 3.22 -4.67 23.47
CA SER A 154 2.74 -6.06 23.64
C SER A 154 1.31 -6.07 24.19
N ALA A 155 0.48 -6.95 23.63
CA ALA A 155 -0.86 -7.21 24.16
C ALA A 155 -0.77 -7.81 25.57
N ASP A 156 -1.76 -7.55 26.41
CA ASP A 156 -1.86 -8.18 27.73
C ASP A 156 -2.07 -9.69 27.53
N PRO A 157 -1.21 -10.55 28.09
CA PRO A 157 -1.32 -12.00 27.91
C PRO A 157 -2.61 -12.58 28.49
N ASN A 158 -3.28 -11.88 29.41
CA ASN A 158 -4.54 -12.30 30.03
C ASN A 158 -5.78 -11.80 29.26
N VAL A 159 -5.60 -10.99 28.22
CA VAL A 159 -6.68 -10.48 27.37
C VAL A 159 -6.56 -11.10 25.99
N THR A 160 -7.48 -12.01 25.67
CA THR A 160 -7.54 -12.64 24.35
C THR A 160 -8.28 -11.73 23.38
N SER A 161 -7.55 -11.18 22.41
CA SER A 161 -8.12 -10.48 21.26
C SER A 161 -7.80 -11.26 19.99
N THR A 162 -8.81 -11.47 19.15
CA THR A 162 -8.72 -12.25 17.91
C THR A 162 -9.32 -11.51 16.72
N LEU A 163 -8.81 -11.83 15.54
CA LEU A 163 -9.33 -11.40 14.24
C LEU A 163 -9.52 -12.63 13.36
N ILE A 164 -10.74 -12.81 12.87
CA ILE A 164 -11.13 -13.90 11.99
C ILE A 164 -11.54 -13.28 10.66
N PHE A 165 -10.97 -13.81 9.59
CA PHE A 165 -11.36 -13.51 8.23
C PHE A 165 -12.26 -14.63 7.74
N ASP A 166 -13.55 -14.34 7.60
CA ASP A 166 -14.53 -15.33 7.19
C ASP A 166 -14.34 -15.70 5.71
N ALA A 167 -14.72 -16.92 5.34
CA ALA A 167 -14.56 -17.41 3.96
C ALA A 167 -15.44 -16.65 2.94
N ASP A 168 -16.46 -15.94 3.41
CA ASP A 168 -17.36 -15.12 2.61
C ASP A 168 -16.89 -13.66 2.45
N GLY A 169 -15.71 -13.32 2.98
CA GLY A 169 -15.11 -11.98 2.90
C GLY A 169 -15.51 -11.03 4.03
N ALA A 170 -16.31 -11.49 5.01
CA ALA A 170 -16.54 -10.74 6.23
C ALA A 170 -15.37 -10.88 7.22
N VAL A 171 -15.41 -10.07 8.28
CA VAL A 171 -14.51 -10.22 9.44
C VAL A 171 -15.30 -10.29 10.72
N SER A 172 -14.78 -11.08 11.66
CA SER A 172 -15.31 -11.20 13.01
C SER A 172 -14.17 -11.35 14.01
N GLY A 173 -14.47 -11.30 15.31
CA GLY A 173 -13.43 -11.50 16.31
C GLY A 173 -13.82 -11.07 17.72
N ASN A 174 -12.84 -11.11 18.61
CA ASN A 174 -12.96 -10.62 19.97
C ASN A 174 -11.99 -9.45 20.18
N GLY A 175 -12.50 -8.30 20.61
CA GLY A 175 -11.71 -7.11 20.93
C GLY A 175 -10.87 -7.25 22.19
N GLY A 176 -11.23 -8.17 23.08
CA GLY A 176 -10.66 -8.40 24.41
C GLY A 176 -11.75 -8.41 25.49
N CYS A 177 -12.76 -7.54 25.34
CA CYS A 177 -13.98 -7.52 26.15
C CYS A 177 -15.21 -7.84 25.30
N ASN A 178 -15.41 -7.14 24.18
CA ASN A 178 -16.54 -7.35 23.29
C ASN A 178 -16.20 -8.15 22.04
N ALA A 179 -17.19 -8.90 21.53
CA ALA A 179 -17.12 -9.49 20.21
C ALA A 179 -17.50 -8.44 19.16
N PHE A 180 -16.87 -8.51 17.98
CA PHE A 180 -17.16 -7.63 16.87
C PHE A 180 -17.35 -8.40 15.56
N ARG A 181 -18.05 -7.75 14.61
CA ARG A 181 -18.09 -8.18 13.21
C ARG A 181 -18.19 -6.98 12.27
N GLY A 182 -17.80 -7.18 11.03
CA GLY A 182 -18.05 -6.24 9.95
C GLY A 182 -17.51 -6.74 8.63
N ASN A 183 -17.27 -5.81 7.73
CA ASN A 183 -16.76 -6.10 6.40
C ASN A 183 -15.31 -5.61 6.29
N VAL A 184 -14.54 -6.24 5.42
CA VAL A 184 -13.21 -5.79 5.05
C VAL A 184 -13.11 -5.78 3.53
N ASP A 185 -12.61 -4.68 2.98
CA ASP A 185 -12.28 -4.58 1.58
C ASP A 185 -10.79 -4.90 1.43
N MET A 186 -10.48 -5.94 0.66
CA MET A 186 -9.12 -6.39 0.38
C MET A 186 -8.87 -6.41 -1.12
N GLU A 187 -7.83 -5.71 -1.57
CA GLU A 187 -7.41 -5.70 -2.97
C GLU A 187 -5.88 -5.70 -3.03
N GLY A 188 -5.32 -6.82 -3.51
CA GLY A 188 -3.88 -7.08 -3.41
C GLY A 188 -3.43 -7.07 -1.94
N THR A 189 -2.58 -6.10 -1.61
CA THR A 189 -2.06 -5.86 -0.25
C THR A 189 -2.79 -4.73 0.50
N THR A 190 -3.74 -4.05 -0.15
CA THR A 190 -4.55 -3.03 0.51
C THR A 190 -5.63 -3.70 1.36
N MET A 191 -5.92 -3.12 2.51
CA MET A 191 -6.93 -3.61 3.42
C MET A 191 -7.59 -2.43 4.12
N LYS A 192 -8.91 -2.35 4.04
CA LYS A 192 -9.70 -1.34 4.73
C LYS A 192 -10.85 -2.03 5.45
N PHE A 193 -10.90 -1.86 6.77
CA PHE A 193 -12.04 -2.31 7.55
C PHE A 193 -13.18 -1.32 7.40
N GLY A 194 -14.38 -1.83 7.10
CA GLY A 194 -15.59 -1.05 7.16
C GLY A 194 -16.01 -0.75 8.60
N GLN A 195 -17.25 -0.28 8.78
CA GLN A 195 -17.78 -0.07 10.11
C GLN A 195 -17.94 -1.42 10.84
N LEU A 196 -17.28 -1.57 11.99
CA LEU A 196 -17.36 -2.76 12.83
C LEU A 196 -18.47 -2.57 13.87
N ALA A 197 -19.42 -3.51 13.90
CA ALA A 197 -20.39 -3.61 14.97
C ALA A 197 -19.77 -4.38 16.14
N SER A 198 -19.87 -3.85 17.36
CA SER A 198 -19.36 -4.47 18.59
C SER A 198 -20.49 -4.61 19.62
N THR A 199 -20.39 -5.61 20.50
CA THR A 199 -21.26 -5.68 21.68
C THR A 199 -20.89 -4.59 22.70
N MET A 200 -21.73 -4.37 23.72
CA MET A 200 -21.51 -3.36 24.77
C MET A 200 -21.53 -3.97 26.18
N MET A 201 -20.68 -4.97 26.40
CA MET A 201 -20.41 -5.53 27.72
C MET A 201 -19.46 -4.61 28.49
N ALA A 202 -19.72 -4.44 29.79
CA ALA A 202 -18.78 -3.80 30.69
C ALA A 202 -17.77 -4.83 31.22
N CYS A 203 -16.48 -4.53 31.08
CA CYS A 203 -15.38 -5.38 31.54
C CYS A 203 -14.41 -4.62 32.43
N GLU A 204 -13.41 -5.33 32.94
CA GLU A 204 -12.28 -4.74 33.66
C GLU A 204 -11.46 -3.81 32.74
N ASP A 205 -10.84 -2.79 33.33
CA ASP A 205 -10.14 -1.71 32.61
C ASP A 205 -9.13 -2.23 31.58
N ALA A 206 -8.35 -3.26 31.90
CA ALA A 206 -7.34 -3.83 30.99
C ALA A 206 -7.97 -4.35 29.68
N LYS A 207 -9.13 -5.03 29.77
CA LYS A 207 -9.83 -5.55 28.58
C LYS A 207 -10.42 -4.43 27.75
N SER A 208 -11.04 -3.44 28.40
CA SER A 208 -11.63 -2.29 27.71
C SER A 208 -10.58 -1.40 27.04
N VAL A 209 -9.40 -1.21 27.67
CA VAL A 209 -8.28 -0.49 27.06
C VAL A 209 -7.74 -1.22 25.84
N GLN A 210 -7.48 -2.53 25.95
CA GLN A 210 -6.99 -3.30 24.81
C GLN A 210 -7.99 -3.35 23.66
N GLU A 211 -9.29 -3.51 23.95
CA GLU A 211 -10.35 -3.43 22.95
C GLU A 211 -10.32 -2.10 22.20
N ALA A 212 -10.27 -0.98 22.92
CA ALA A 212 -10.26 0.35 22.30
C ALA A 212 -9.05 0.55 21.38
N VAL A 213 -7.85 0.13 21.81
CA VAL A 213 -6.64 0.24 21.00
C VAL A 213 -6.71 -0.68 19.78
N PHE A 214 -7.25 -1.90 19.94
CA PHE A 214 -7.36 -2.84 18.83
C PHE A 214 -8.35 -2.33 17.77
N HIS A 215 -9.53 -1.86 18.17
CA HIS A 215 -10.49 -1.25 17.25
C HIS A 215 -9.91 -0.01 16.55
N ALA A 216 -9.11 0.79 17.25
CA ALA A 216 -8.41 1.92 16.64
C ALA A 216 -7.37 1.47 15.60
N ALA A 217 -6.63 0.39 15.86
CA ALA A 217 -5.69 -0.18 14.89
C ALA A 217 -6.40 -0.72 13.63
N LEU A 218 -7.50 -1.44 13.79
CA LEU A 218 -8.33 -1.90 12.68
C LEU A 218 -8.84 -0.72 11.85
N SER A 219 -9.35 0.34 12.51
CA SER A 219 -9.81 1.55 11.82
C SER A 219 -8.71 2.33 11.09
N GLN A 220 -7.46 2.23 11.54
CA GLN A 220 -6.32 2.92 10.92
C GLN A 220 -5.67 2.11 9.79
N THR A 221 -6.00 0.82 9.68
CA THR A 221 -5.37 -0.09 8.71
C THR A 221 -5.69 0.36 7.29
N ALA A 222 -4.62 0.47 6.48
CA ALA A 222 -4.68 0.79 5.06
C ALA A 222 -4.09 -0.33 4.19
N ALA A 223 -3.16 -1.11 4.75
CA ALA A 223 -2.56 -2.25 4.08
C ALA A 223 -2.19 -3.35 5.09
N TYR A 224 -1.88 -4.55 4.56
CA TYR A 224 -1.46 -5.69 5.36
C TYR A 224 -0.35 -6.48 4.67
N PHE A 225 0.38 -7.25 5.45
CA PHE A 225 1.28 -8.29 4.95
C PHE A 225 1.47 -9.40 5.99
N VAL A 226 2.00 -10.54 5.57
CA VAL A 226 2.36 -11.64 6.48
C VAL A 226 3.89 -11.75 6.54
N GLN A 227 4.47 -11.64 7.74
CA GLN A 227 5.89 -11.75 8.01
C GLN A 227 6.15 -12.71 9.17
N ASP A 228 7.02 -13.71 8.97
CA ASP A 228 7.36 -14.72 9.97
C ASP A 228 6.14 -15.45 10.58
N GLY A 229 5.11 -15.71 9.78
CA GLY A 229 3.87 -16.31 10.25
C GLY A 229 3.00 -15.37 11.11
N ASN A 230 3.28 -14.07 11.09
CA ASN A 230 2.45 -13.04 11.74
C ASN A 230 1.81 -12.15 10.68
N LEU A 231 0.53 -11.85 10.87
CA LEU A 231 -0.19 -10.82 10.14
C LEU A 231 0.19 -9.45 10.69
N MET A 232 0.63 -8.57 9.81
CA MET A 232 1.02 -7.19 10.08
C MET A 232 0.00 -6.27 9.46
N LEU A 233 -0.63 -5.43 10.28
CA LEU A 233 -1.53 -4.37 9.83
C LEU A 233 -0.79 -3.04 9.88
N VAL A 234 -0.84 -2.28 8.78
CA VAL A 234 -0.15 -0.99 8.67
C VAL A 234 -1.12 0.14 8.34
N ASP A 235 -0.84 1.32 8.87
CA ASP A 235 -1.60 2.52 8.59
C ASP A 235 -1.20 3.20 7.27
N ALA A 236 -1.90 4.29 6.94
CA ALA A 236 -1.65 5.12 5.77
C ALA A 236 -0.31 5.89 5.82
N ALA A 237 0.45 5.81 6.91
CA ALA A 237 1.81 6.35 7.01
C ALA A 237 2.88 5.25 6.94
N GLY A 238 2.49 3.98 6.76
CA GLY A 238 3.38 2.83 6.71
C GLY A 238 3.84 2.32 8.09
N LYS A 239 3.24 2.82 9.18
CA LYS A 239 3.53 2.35 10.53
C LYS A 239 2.69 1.12 10.84
N THR A 240 3.31 0.10 11.46
CA THR A 240 2.58 -1.05 11.99
C THR A 240 1.69 -0.64 13.15
N VAL A 241 0.39 -0.87 13.02
CA VAL A 241 -0.62 -0.58 14.05
C VAL A 241 -1.04 -1.84 14.80
N ALA A 242 -0.91 -3.02 14.20
CA ALA A 242 -1.10 -4.29 14.88
C ALA A 242 -0.20 -5.39 14.31
N ARG A 243 0.24 -6.30 15.17
CA ARG A 243 0.88 -7.56 14.81
C ARG A 243 0.09 -8.70 15.44
N LEU A 244 -0.34 -9.64 14.63
CA LEU A 244 -1.14 -10.78 15.03
C LEU A 244 -0.43 -12.07 14.62
N GLY A 245 -0.46 -13.09 15.47
CA GLY A 245 0.13 -14.40 15.19
C GLY A 245 -0.94 -15.47 15.01
N ALA A 246 -0.49 -16.72 14.86
CA ALA A 246 -1.36 -17.87 14.98
C ALA A 246 -2.12 -17.86 16.33
N PRO A 247 -3.36 -18.40 16.36
CA PRO A 247 -4.23 -18.39 17.54
C PRO A 247 -3.64 -19.10 18.77
#